data_AF-A0A1L0AFZ8-F1
#
_entry.id   AF-A0A1L0AFZ8-F1
#
_cell.length_a   1.000
_cell.length_b   1.000
_cell.length_c   1.000
_cell.angle_alpha   90.00
_cell.angle_beta   90.00
_cell.angle_gamma   90.00
#
_symmetry.space_group_name_H-M   'P 1'
#
loop_
_entity.id
_entity.type
_entity.pdbx_description
1 polymer ?
#
loop_
_entity_poly.entity_id
_entity_poly.type
_entity_poly.pdbx_seq_one_letter_code
_entity_poly.pdbx_strand_id
1 'polypeptide(L)'
;MDRKDIIQFEKDYSGIPVYPGLGNHDYQNYIDDKWCDGWYIEAGGYRAWAQNLCAARLVEWFVGRVKTIPASKNDIKVSGHRGKDISGSLAYSFDKYDWHFVQLNNKPGYTKRFTSYDSWIVRQRNIDIKDSYLWLKNDLNKNKNKNTVLNYHIFNNDNEMGTILDDNPQVVAIFAGHYHNMIGSGYLNNGNYYNYHNSRYYIRTPKGRIIPVFYSGSAENNIYLHATFKPKSLTVKPVSSVNGNYKYIGKENIINF
;
A
#
# COMPACT_ATOMS: atom_id res chain seq x y z
N MET A 1 15.36 4.51 -3.65
CA MET A 1 14.69 5.24 -4.74
C MET A 1 15.31 6.63 -4.82
N ASP A 2 15.98 6.92 -5.93
CA ASP A 2 16.55 8.25 -6.18
C ASP A 2 15.43 9.23 -6.58
N ARG A 3 15.69 10.52 -6.45
CA ARG A 3 14.79 11.59 -6.92
C ARG A 3 14.45 11.44 -8.41
N LYS A 4 15.40 10.92 -9.21
CA LYS A 4 15.19 10.65 -10.64
C LYS A 4 14.08 9.62 -10.87
N ASP A 5 14.04 8.55 -10.06
CA ASP A 5 13.04 7.49 -10.18
C ASP A 5 11.63 8.02 -9.89
N ILE A 6 11.49 8.88 -8.88
CA ILE A 6 10.22 9.55 -8.54
C ILE A 6 9.74 10.44 -9.69
N ILE A 7 10.64 11.25 -10.25
CA ILE A 7 10.30 12.13 -11.39
C ILE A 7 9.88 11.32 -12.60
N GLN A 8 10.58 10.22 -12.88
CA GLN A 8 10.26 9.33 -13.99
C GLN A 8 8.89 8.66 -13.79
N PHE A 9 8.61 8.18 -12.58
CA PHE A 9 7.30 7.65 -12.21
C PHE A 9 6.18 8.68 -12.44
N GLU A 10 6.35 9.91 -11.96
CA GLU A 10 5.34 10.97 -12.15
C GLU A 10 5.10 11.29 -13.63
N LYS A 11 6.15 11.23 -14.46
CA LYS A 11 6.05 11.41 -15.90
C LYS A 11 5.28 10.26 -16.57
N ASP A 12 5.64 9.02 -16.26
CA ASP A 12 5.07 7.82 -16.88
C ASP A 12 3.58 7.65 -16.56
N TYR A 13 3.15 8.08 -15.36
CA TYR A 13 1.77 8.02 -14.93
C TYR A 13 1.03 9.37 -15.02
N SER A 14 1.59 10.34 -15.76
CA SER A 14 0.94 11.62 -15.95
C SER A 14 -0.41 11.46 -16.65
N GLY A 15 -1.44 12.15 -16.14
CA GLY A 15 -2.81 12.05 -16.65
C GLY A 15 -3.62 10.85 -16.12
N ILE A 16 -3.02 9.96 -15.32
CA ILE A 16 -3.72 8.84 -14.69
C ILE A 16 -3.88 9.12 -13.18
N PRO A 17 -5.07 8.92 -12.59
CA PRO A 17 -5.23 8.95 -11.14
C PRO A 17 -4.41 7.84 -10.48
N VAL A 18 -3.38 8.23 -9.74
CA VAL A 18 -2.52 7.30 -8.98
C VAL A 18 -2.80 7.45 -7.50
N TYR A 19 -3.20 6.35 -6.87
CA TYR A 19 -3.40 6.19 -5.43
C TYR A 19 -2.26 5.31 -4.90
N PRO A 20 -1.14 5.90 -4.43
CA PRO A 20 0.04 5.13 -4.07
C PRO A 20 -0.18 4.35 -2.78
N GLY A 21 0.55 3.26 -2.62
CA GLY A 21 0.79 2.60 -1.35
C GLY A 21 2.28 2.46 -1.14
N LEU A 22 2.70 2.24 0.11
CA LEU A 22 4.08 1.91 0.44
C LEU A 22 4.16 0.44 0.91
N GLY A 23 4.99 -0.37 0.28
CA GLY A 23 5.29 -1.75 0.66
C GLY A 23 6.61 -1.92 1.41
N ASN A 24 7.03 -3.16 1.65
CA ASN A 24 8.27 -3.42 2.38
C ASN A 24 9.50 -2.86 1.65
N HIS A 25 9.53 -2.95 0.32
CA HIS A 25 10.61 -2.44 -0.51
C HIS A 25 10.69 -0.91 -0.56
N ASP A 26 9.69 -0.20 -0.03
CA ASP A 26 9.62 1.26 -0.05
C ASP A 26 10.19 1.89 1.22
N TYR A 27 10.24 1.16 2.33
CA TYR A 27 10.83 1.68 3.58
C TYR A 27 11.37 0.60 4.50
N GLN A 28 10.68 -0.52 4.69
CA GLN A 28 11.15 -1.58 5.59
C GLN A 28 12.55 -2.08 5.17
N ASN A 29 12.73 -2.55 3.93
CA ASN A 29 14.01 -3.09 3.48
C ASN A 29 15.09 -1.99 3.34
N TYR A 30 14.71 -0.76 3.01
CA TYR A 30 15.68 0.34 2.99
C TYR A 30 16.30 0.61 4.36
N ILE A 31 15.55 0.39 5.44
CA ILE A 31 15.99 0.65 6.80
C ILE A 31 16.62 -0.62 7.41
N ASP A 32 15.95 -1.77 7.27
CA ASP A 32 16.34 -3.03 7.91
C ASP A 32 17.50 -3.70 7.19
N ASP A 33 17.41 -3.78 5.86
CA ASP A 33 18.39 -4.46 5.01
C ASP A 33 19.39 -3.48 4.40
N LYS A 34 19.32 -2.20 4.81
CA LYS A 34 20.31 -1.18 4.45
C LYS A 34 20.47 -0.97 2.94
N TRP A 35 19.39 -1.13 2.17
CA TRP A 35 19.41 -0.95 0.71
C TRP A 35 19.77 0.47 0.27
N CYS A 36 19.78 1.43 1.21
CA CYS A 36 20.28 2.77 0.98
C CYS A 36 21.46 3.18 1.87
N ASP A 37 22.18 2.21 2.43
CA ASP A 37 23.51 2.48 2.99
C ASP A 37 24.49 2.84 1.86
N GLY A 38 25.49 3.67 2.18
CA GLY A 38 26.45 4.17 1.19
C GLY A 38 26.05 5.46 0.49
N TRP A 39 24.83 5.99 0.72
CA TRP A 39 24.43 7.29 0.21
C TRP A 39 25.03 8.43 1.05
N TYR A 40 25.52 9.43 0.34
CA TYR A 40 26.11 10.62 0.90
C TYR A 40 25.50 11.84 0.24
N ILE A 41 25.38 12.93 0.99
CA ILE A 41 25.07 14.24 0.43
C ILE A 41 26.40 14.96 0.25
N GLU A 42 26.69 15.36 -0.99
CA GLU A 42 27.78 16.27 -1.30
C GLU A 42 27.23 17.69 -1.45
N ALA A 43 27.73 18.61 -0.64
CA ALA A 43 27.42 20.03 -0.76
C ALA A 43 28.65 20.85 -0.36
N GLY A 44 29.10 21.75 -1.24
CA GLY A 44 30.20 22.66 -0.95
C GLY A 44 31.54 21.97 -0.60
N GLY A 45 31.83 20.81 -1.17
CA GLY A 45 33.05 20.04 -0.90
C GLY A 45 33.00 19.14 0.34
N TYR A 46 31.86 19.05 1.03
CA TYR A 46 31.66 18.17 2.18
C TYR A 46 30.79 16.97 1.82
N ARG A 47 31.23 15.78 2.25
CA ARG A 47 30.51 14.51 2.10
C ARG A 47 29.93 14.09 3.45
N ALA A 48 28.61 14.15 3.61
CA ALA A 48 27.92 13.73 4.83
C ALA A 48 27.14 12.43 4.60
N TRP A 49 27.26 11.47 5.53
CA TRP A 49 26.50 10.23 5.49
C TRP A 49 25.01 10.50 5.65
N ALA A 50 24.21 10.02 4.70
CA ALA A 50 22.78 10.29 4.65
C ALA A 50 21.96 9.01 4.87
N GLN A 51 22.12 8.43 6.07
CA GLN A 51 21.39 7.22 6.47
C GLN A 51 19.88 7.40 6.29
N ASN A 52 19.23 6.36 5.78
CA ASN A 52 17.78 6.28 5.54
C ASN A 52 17.21 7.37 4.60
N LEU A 53 18.04 8.11 3.86
CA LEU A 53 17.57 9.24 3.05
C LEU A 53 16.59 8.81 1.96
N CYS A 54 16.78 7.64 1.35
CA CYS A 54 15.84 7.09 0.38
C CYS A 54 14.45 6.84 0.98
N ALA A 55 14.40 6.15 2.12
CA ALA A 55 13.15 5.86 2.82
C ALA A 55 12.45 7.16 3.23
N ALA A 56 13.21 8.12 3.80
CA ALA A 56 12.67 9.42 4.18
C ALA A 56 12.11 10.20 2.98
N ARG A 57 12.82 10.24 1.85
CA ARG A 57 12.34 10.92 0.63
C ARG A 57 11.09 10.27 0.05
N LEU A 58 11.02 8.94 0.07
CA LEU A 58 9.85 8.22 -0.45
C LEU A 58 8.63 8.42 0.45
N VAL A 59 8.80 8.39 1.77
CA VAL A 59 7.74 8.73 2.73
C VAL A 59 7.29 10.18 2.57
N GLU A 60 8.21 11.14 2.40
CA GLU A 60 7.86 12.54 2.14
C GLU A 60 7.07 12.71 0.83
N TRP A 61 7.53 12.08 -0.25
CA TRP A 61 6.83 12.09 -1.53
C TRP A 61 5.42 11.50 -1.40
N PHE A 62 5.30 10.35 -0.73
CA PHE A 62 4.02 9.71 -0.47
C PHE A 62 3.07 10.62 0.32
N VAL A 63 3.55 11.25 1.40
CA VAL A 63 2.75 12.20 2.19
C VAL A 63 2.32 13.40 1.33
N GLY A 64 3.21 13.91 0.47
CA GLY A 64 2.88 14.93 -0.51
C GLY A 64 1.77 14.47 -1.46
N ARG A 65 1.86 13.24 -1.97
CA ARG A 65 0.90 12.67 -2.91
C ARG A 65 -0.46 12.43 -2.27
N VAL A 66 -0.53 11.90 -1.05
CA VAL A 66 -1.79 11.70 -0.32
C VAL A 66 -2.57 13.00 -0.18
N LYS A 67 -1.88 14.13 0.09
CA LYS A 67 -2.53 15.46 0.16
C LYS A 67 -3.18 15.91 -1.14
N THR A 68 -2.77 15.35 -2.28
CA THR A 68 -3.36 15.66 -3.59
C THR A 68 -4.56 14.79 -3.93
N ILE A 69 -4.83 13.74 -3.15
CA ILE A 69 -5.96 12.85 -3.36
C ILE A 69 -7.23 13.56 -2.86
N PRO A 70 -8.23 13.80 -3.73
CA PRO A 70 -9.45 14.49 -3.33
C PRO A 70 -10.16 13.79 -2.16
N ALA A 71 -10.57 14.59 -1.17
CA ALA A 71 -11.32 14.13 0.01
C ALA A 71 -10.65 12.99 0.80
N SER A 72 -9.32 12.86 0.76
CA SER A 72 -8.62 11.83 1.53
C SER A 72 -8.71 12.09 3.04
N LYS A 73 -9.19 11.10 3.80
CA LYS A 73 -9.00 11.02 5.26
C LYS A 73 -7.68 10.28 5.49
N ASN A 74 -6.84 10.72 6.42
CA ASN A 74 -5.54 10.07 6.63
C ASN A 74 -5.09 10.10 8.09
N ASP A 75 -4.16 9.21 8.41
CA ASP A 75 -3.43 9.14 9.67
C ASP A 75 -1.98 9.60 9.48
N ILE A 76 -1.83 10.83 8.99
CA ILE A 76 -0.53 11.44 8.76
C ILE A 76 -0.43 12.72 9.59
N LYS A 77 0.54 12.77 10.49
CA LYS A 77 0.90 13.96 11.26
C LYS A 77 2.24 14.46 10.78
N VAL A 78 2.26 15.71 10.32
CA VAL A 78 3.48 16.40 9.90
C VAL A 78 3.81 17.49 10.91
N SER A 79 5.02 17.48 11.42
CA SER A 79 5.50 18.41 12.45
C SER A 79 7.00 18.69 12.30
N GLY A 80 7.62 19.25 13.34
CA GLY A 80 9.05 19.53 13.36
C GLY A 80 9.46 20.71 12.47
N HIS A 81 10.77 20.96 12.41
CA HIS A 81 11.30 22.09 11.64
C HIS A 81 11.00 21.92 10.14
N ARG A 82 10.28 22.88 9.55
CA ARG A 82 9.82 22.88 8.15
C ARG A 82 8.91 21.71 7.76
N GLY A 83 8.23 21.09 8.73
CA GLY A 83 7.26 20.02 8.44
C GLY A 83 7.94 18.74 7.94
N LYS A 84 9.08 18.38 8.53
CA LYS A 84 9.89 17.22 8.13
C LYS A 84 9.75 16.01 9.04
N ASP A 85 9.21 16.19 10.24
CA ASP A 85 8.87 15.06 11.09
C ASP A 85 7.52 14.51 10.67
N ILE A 86 7.44 13.19 10.49
CA ILE A 86 6.25 12.50 10.00
C ILE A 86 5.92 11.39 11.00
N SER A 87 4.67 11.32 11.44
CA SER A 87 4.19 10.26 12.32
C SER A 87 2.76 9.81 12.00
N GLY A 88 2.38 8.67 12.54
CA GLY A 88 1.09 8.00 12.28
C GLY A 88 1.29 6.74 11.43
N SER A 89 0.20 6.08 11.06
CA SER A 89 0.27 4.85 10.25
C SER A 89 0.50 5.08 8.77
N LEU A 90 0.47 6.35 8.33
CA LEU A 90 0.49 6.74 6.92
C LEU A 90 -0.73 6.23 6.13
N ALA A 91 -1.68 5.58 6.80
CA ALA A 91 -2.89 5.09 6.19
C ALA A 91 -3.74 6.26 5.67
N TYR A 92 -4.47 6.01 4.59
CA TYR A 92 -5.45 6.95 4.09
C TYR A 92 -6.63 6.22 3.47
N SER A 93 -7.75 6.93 3.37
CA SER A 93 -8.94 6.44 2.70
C SER A 93 -9.60 7.55 1.90
N PHE A 94 -10.39 7.15 0.92
CA PHE A 94 -11.17 8.06 0.10
C PHE A 94 -12.45 7.38 -0.35
N ASP A 95 -13.42 8.21 -0.70
CA ASP A 95 -14.70 7.74 -1.21
C ASP A 95 -14.79 7.99 -2.71
N LYS A 96 -15.39 7.05 -3.43
CA LYS A 96 -15.78 7.25 -4.82
C LYS A 96 -17.09 6.54 -5.09
N TYR A 97 -18.13 7.32 -5.41
CA TYR A 97 -19.50 6.83 -5.49
C TYR A 97 -19.92 6.11 -4.18
N ASP A 98 -20.49 4.91 -4.28
CA ASP A 98 -20.94 4.09 -3.14
C ASP A 98 -19.81 3.29 -2.47
N TRP A 99 -18.57 3.53 -2.87
CA TRP A 99 -17.40 2.79 -2.39
C TRP A 99 -16.51 3.62 -1.49
N HIS A 100 -15.99 2.95 -0.47
CA HIS A 100 -14.96 3.43 0.43
C HIS A 100 -13.68 2.61 0.23
N PHE A 101 -12.58 3.28 -0.05
CA PHE A 101 -11.29 2.66 -0.34
C PHE A 101 -10.31 2.99 0.78
N VAL A 102 -9.64 1.98 1.33
CA VAL A 102 -8.70 2.16 2.43
C VAL A 102 -7.33 1.61 2.04
N GLN A 103 -6.29 2.44 2.21
CA GLN A 103 -4.88 2.10 2.01
C GLN A 103 -4.17 2.02 3.37
N LEU A 104 -3.65 0.85 3.75
CA LEU A 104 -2.91 0.63 5.02
C LEU A 104 -1.40 0.41 4.83
N ASN A 105 -0.90 0.69 3.62
CA ASN A 105 0.52 0.58 3.25
C ASN A 105 1.09 -0.83 3.47
N ASN A 106 2.15 -1.04 4.26
CA ASN A 106 2.85 -2.33 4.28
C ASN A 106 2.00 -3.45 4.91
N LYS A 107 1.64 -3.34 6.19
CA LYS A 107 0.66 -4.20 6.85
C LYS A 107 0.04 -3.44 8.02
N PRO A 108 -1.20 -3.76 8.46
CA PRO A 108 -1.89 -3.00 9.50
C PRO A 108 -1.08 -2.83 10.80
N GLY A 109 -0.41 -3.88 11.27
CA GLY A 109 0.43 -3.85 12.47
C GLY A 109 1.86 -3.38 12.25
N TYR A 110 2.19 -2.76 11.12
CA TYR A 110 3.56 -2.30 10.87
C TYR A 110 3.90 -1.08 11.71
N THR A 111 5.03 -1.14 12.42
CA THR A 111 5.61 0.00 13.15
C THR A 111 7.09 0.15 12.79
N LYS A 112 7.55 1.39 12.71
CA LYS A 112 8.98 1.68 12.49
C LYS A 112 9.32 3.10 12.87
N ARG A 113 10.43 3.25 13.57
CA ARG A 113 11.03 4.56 13.85
C ARG A 113 12.41 4.65 13.23
N PHE A 114 12.68 5.75 12.52
CA PHE A 114 14.00 6.03 11.97
C PHE A 114 14.21 7.54 11.81
N THR A 115 15.48 7.93 11.76
CA THR A 115 15.89 9.31 11.50
C THR A 115 16.72 9.34 10.21
N SER A 116 16.58 10.43 9.46
CA SER A 116 17.43 10.73 8.31
C SER A 116 18.01 12.14 8.40
N TYR A 117 19.17 12.34 7.77
CA TYR A 117 19.93 13.59 7.81
C TYR A 117 20.01 14.23 6.43
N ASP A 118 19.84 15.56 6.40
CA ASP A 118 19.66 16.34 5.18
C ASP A 118 20.88 17.19 4.75
N SER A 119 22.05 16.98 5.37
CA SER A 119 23.34 17.70 5.23
C SER A 119 23.59 18.91 6.14
N TRP A 120 24.86 19.36 6.11
CA TRP A 120 25.71 20.33 6.87
C TRP A 120 25.20 21.18 8.04
N ILE A 121 23.89 21.33 8.27
CA ILE A 121 23.30 22.05 9.43
C ILE A 121 22.63 21.06 10.43
N VAL A 122 22.97 19.76 10.38
CA VAL A 122 22.35 18.73 11.26
C VAL A 122 20.82 18.79 11.22
N ARG A 123 20.26 18.93 10.01
CA ARG A 123 18.81 18.86 9.84
C ARG A 123 18.38 17.41 9.87
N GLN A 124 17.70 17.05 10.95
CA GLN A 124 17.11 15.73 11.15
C GLN A 124 15.67 15.70 10.64
N ARG A 125 15.28 14.55 10.14
CA ARG A 125 13.92 14.18 9.81
C ARG A 125 13.57 12.96 10.63
N ASN A 126 12.60 13.07 11.52
CA ASN A 126 12.17 11.95 12.34
C ASN A 126 10.90 11.34 11.76
N ILE A 127 10.97 10.06 11.44
CA ILE A 127 9.84 9.30 10.92
C ILE A 127 9.44 8.26 11.97
N ASP A 128 8.19 8.32 12.42
CA ASP A 128 7.60 7.45 13.45
C ASP A 128 6.30 6.81 12.93
N ILE A 129 6.46 5.69 12.23
CA ILE A 129 5.36 4.90 11.67
C ILE A 129 4.73 4.06 12.77
N LYS A 130 3.42 4.19 12.93
CA LYS A 130 2.58 3.49 13.91
C LYS A 130 1.69 2.46 13.24
N ASP A 131 1.13 1.54 14.03
CA ASP A 131 0.12 0.61 13.51
C ASP A 131 -1.15 1.37 13.11
N SER A 132 -1.91 0.79 12.19
CA SER A 132 -3.11 1.40 11.63
C SER A 132 -4.41 0.91 12.26
N TYR A 133 -4.38 0.01 13.26
CA TYR A 133 -5.59 -0.69 13.70
C TYR A 133 -6.63 0.27 14.31
N LEU A 134 -6.19 1.15 15.22
CA LEU A 134 -7.08 2.13 15.84
C LEU A 134 -7.67 3.11 14.82
N TRP A 135 -6.84 3.59 13.90
CA TRP A 135 -7.29 4.49 12.83
C TRP A 135 -8.28 3.78 11.90
N LEU A 136 -7.96 2.57 11.43
CA LEU A 136 -8.82 1.75 10.58
C LEU A 136 -10.17 1.50 11.25
N LYS A 137 -10.19 1.10 12.52
CA LYS A 137 -11.43 0.88 13.28
C LYS A 137 -12.31 2.13 13.29
N ASN A 138 -11.70 3.29 13.53
CA ASN A 138 -12.42 4.56 13.57
C ASN A 138 -12.92 5.00 12.19
N ASP A 139 -12.14 4.78 11.13
CA ASP A 139 -12.54 5.08 9.77
C ASP A 139 -13.69 4.18 9.31
N LEU A 140 -13.57 2.86 9.47
CA LEU A 140 -14.63 1.92 9.10
C LEU A 140 -15.95 2.20 9.84
N ASN A 141 -15.89 2.53 11.13
CA ASN A 141 -17.07 2.87 11.91
C ASN A 141 -17.81 4.12 11.38
N LYS A 142 -17.10 5.06 10.76
CA LYS A 142 -17.70 6.25 10.15
C LYS A 142 -18.25 6.01 8.75
N ASN A 143 -17.86 4.91 8.09
CA ASN A 143 -18.22 4.60 6.71
C ASN A 143 -19.01 3.27 6.61
N LYS A 144 -19.80 2.92 7.65
CA LYS A 144 -20.57 1.66 7.70
C LYS A 144 -21.61 1.48 6.59
N ASN A 145 -22.01 2.57 5.96
CA ASN A 145 -23.02 2.59 4.89
C ASN A 145 -22.42 2.44 3.48
N LYS A 146 -21.11 2.22 3.34
CA LYS A 146 -20.43 2.10 2.04
C LYS A 146 -19.76 0.75 1.86
N ASN A 147 -19.82 0.23 0.65
CA ASN A 147 -19.05 -0.97 0.29
C ASN A 147 -17.57 -0.64 0.41
N THR A 148 -16.84 -1.42 1.20
CA THR A 148 -15.47 -1.11 1.56
C THR A 148 -14.51 -2.16 1.05
N VAL A 149 -13.40 -1.71 0.47
CA VAL A 149 -12.23 -2.55 0.19
C VAL A 149 -11.01 -2.03 0.92
N LEU A 150 -10.18 -2.96 1.38
CA LEU A 150 -8.91 -2.64 2.01
C LEU A 150 -7.76 -2.99 1.06
N ASN A 151 -6.68 -2.22 1.09
CA ASN A 151 -5.47 -2.48 0.33
C ASN A 151 -4.23 -2.33 1.23
N TYR A 152 -3.36 -3.34 1.24
CA TYR A 152 -2.08 -3.33 1.93
C TYR A 152 -1.11 -4.34 1.36
N HIS A 153 0.20 -4.16 1.55
CA HIS A 153 1.21 -4.89 0.79
C HIS A 153 1.41 -6.34 1.25
N ILE A 154 1.76 -6.55 2.52
CA ILE A 154 1.98 -7.87 3.12
C ILE A 154 0.69 -8.33 3.77
N PHE A 155 0.12 -9.39 3.20
CA PHE A 155 -1.01 -10.06 3.83
C PHE A 155 -0.62 -10.64 5.20
N ASN A 156 -1.37 -10.24 6.22
CA ASN A 156 -1.35 -10.83 7.55
C ASN A 156 -2.79 -11.20 7.96
N ASN A 157 -2.92 -12.35 8.60
CA ASN A 157 -4.17 -12.79 9.21
C ASN A 157 -3.95 -12.88 10.72
N ASP A 158 -4.17 -11.75 11.41
CA ASP A 158 -4.11 -11.67 12.86
C ASP A 158 -5.51 -11.47 13.48
N ASN A 159 -5.60 -11.74 14.78
CA ASN A 159 -6.87 -11.70 15.52
C ASN A 159 -7.48 -10.29 15.59
N GLU A 160 -6.65 -9.25 15.63
CA GLU A 160 -7.11 -7.86 15.71
C GLU A 160 -7.81 -7.46 14.41
N MET A 161 -7.19 -7.79 13.28
CA MET A 161 -7.78 -7.62 11.95
C MET A 161 -9.09 -8.41 11.82
N GLY A 162 -9.10 -9.67 12.25
CA GLY A 162 -10.31 -10.50 12.25
C GLY A 162 -11.46 -9.87 13.06
N THR A 163 -11.16 -9.31 14.24
CA THR A 163 -12.14 -8.64 15.10
C THR A 163 -12.66 -7.35 14.46
N ILE A 164 -11.77 -6.52 13.90
CA ILE A 164 -12.16 -5.30 13.18
C ILE A 164 -13.09 -5.64 12.02
N LEU A 165 -12.77 -6.69 11.26
CA LEU A 165 -13.60 -7.14 10.16
C LEU A 165 -14.97 -7.58 10.67
N ASP A 166 -15.06 -8.39 11.74
CA ASP A 166 -16.33 -8.83 12.31
C ASP A 166 -17.28 -7.69 12.71
N ASP A 167 -16.73 -6.56 13.18
CA ASP A 167 -17.52 -5.38 13.56
C ASP A 167 -17.90 -4.48 12.35
N ASN A 168 -17.33 -4.78 11.18
CA ASN A 168 -17.46 -4.02 9.94
C ASN A 168 -17.83 -4.93 8.74
N PRO A 169 -19.10 -5.37 8.65
CA PRO A 169 -19.59 -6.24 7.57
C PRO A 169 -19.53 -5.62 6.17
N GLN A 170 -19.47 -4.29 6.08
CA GLN A 170 -19.35 -3.57 4.82
C GLN A 170 -17.98 -3.75 4.13
N VAL A 171 -16.99 -4.35 4.80
CA VAL A 171 -15.71 -4.73 4.18
C VAL A 171 -15.88 -6.04 3.42
N VAL A 172 -15.83 -5.94 2.08
CA VAL A 172 -16.18 -7.05 1.17
C VAL A 172 -14.98 -7.74 0.53
N ALA A 173 -13.82 -7.06 0.47
CA ALA A 173 -12.61 -7.63 -0.12
C ALA A 173 -11.34 -6.95 0.41
N ILE A 174 -10.24 -7.67 0.30
CA ILE A 174 -8.89 -7.17 0.60
C ILE A 174 -8.01 -7.37 -0.63
N PHE A 175 -7.23 -6.36 -0.96
CA PHE A 175 -6.18 -6.41 -1.98
C PHE A 175 -4.81 -6.46 -1.30
N ALA A 176 -3.97 -7.39 -1.76
CA ALA A 176 -2.63 -7.62 -1.23
C ALA A 176 -1.56 -7.66 -2.33
N GLY A 177 -0.28 -7.66 -1.93
CA GLY A 177 0.89 -7.76 -2.80
C GLY A 177 1.95 -8.70 -2.22
N HIS A 178 3.21 -8.24 -2.20
CA HIS A 178 4.38 -8.94 -1.66
C HIS A 178 4.83 -10.20 -2.44
N TYR A 179 3.93 -11.12 -2.76
CA TYR A 179 4.27 -12.31 -3.55
C TYR A 179 4.13 -12.03 -5.05
N HIS A 180 5.27 -11.81 -5.71
CA HIS A 180 5.32 -11.32 -7.09
C HIS A 180 4.73 -12.28 -8.14
N ASN A 181 4.52 -13.55 -7.79
CA ASN A 181 3.87 -14.53 -8.65
C ASN A 181 2.40 -14.78 -8.30
N MET A 182 1.88 -14.25 -7.18
CA MET A 182 0.48 -14.42 -6.80
C MET A 182 -0.38 -13.34 -7.47
N ILE A 183 -1.49 -13.75 -8.07
CA ILE A 183 -2.41 -12.88 -8.79
C ILE A 183 -3.86 -13.34 -8.61
N GLY A 184 -4.73 -12.42 -8.20
CA GLY A 184 -6.12 -12.69 -7.87
C GLY A 184 -6.23 -13.72 -6.76
N SER A 185 -6.94 -14.81 -7.05
CA SER A 185 -7.11 -15.97 -6.17
C SER A 185 -6.21 -17.15 -6.56
N GLY A 186 -5.08 -16.89 -7.22
CA GLY A 186 -4.17 -17.90 -7.72
C GLY A 186 -2.74 -17.38 -7.88
N TYR A 187 -1.92 -18.10 -8.64
CA TYR A 187 -0.54 -17.73 -8.91
C TYR A 187 -0.12 -18.11 -10.33
N LEU A 188 0.93 -17.45 -10.83
CA LEU A 188 1.60 -17.78 -12.07
C LEU A 188 2.85 -18.61 -11.80
N ASN A 189 3.04 -19.62 -12.63
CA ASN A 189 4.26 -20.40 -12.68
C ASN A 189 4.59 -20.71 -14.13
N ASN A 190 5.78 -20.34 -14.60
CA ASN A 190 6.22 -20.47 -15.99
C ASN A 190 5.17 -19.99 -17.02
N GLY A 191 4.55 -18.83 -16.75
CA GLY A 191 3.53 -18.22 -17.62
C GLY A 191 2.13 -18.85 -17.54
N ASN A 192 1.97 -19.96 -16.81
CA ASN A 192 0.68 -20.63 -16.64
C ASN A 192 0.01 -20.19 -15.34
N TYR A 193 -1.29 -19.93 -15.41
CA TYR A 193 -2.10 -19.57 -14.25
C TYR A 193 -2.64 -20.81 -13.55
N TYR A 194 -2.41 -20.89 -12.24
CA TYR A 194 -2.90 -21.96 -11.38
C TYR A 194 -3.83 -21.37 -10.32
N ASN A 195 -5.05 -21.92 -10.26
CA ASN A 195 -5.93 -21.66 -9.13
C ASN A 195 -5.37 -22.35 -7.89
N TYR A 196 -5.24 -21.61 -6.80
CA TYR A 196 -4.76 -22.16 -5.54
C TYR A 196 -5.60 -21.57 -4.42
N HIS A 197 -6.43 -22.40 -3.79
CA HIS A 197 -7.28 -21.98 -2.69
C HIS A 197 -6.69 -22.47 -1.37
N ASN A 198 -5.86 -21.64 -0.76
CA ASN A 198 -5.39 -21.85 0.61
C ASN A 198 -5.73 -20.65 1.51
N SER A 199 -5.34 -20.72 2.77
CA SER A 199 -5.57 -19.66 3.77
C SER A 199 -4.92 -18.30 3.46
N ARG A 200 -4.14 -18.15 2.39
CA ARG A 200 -3.58 -16.87 1.97
C ARG A 200 -4.54 -16.01 1.14
N TYR A 201 -5.62 -16.60 0.62
CA TYR A 201 -6.58 -15.93 -0.26
C TYR A 201 -7.89 -15.55 0.44
N TYR A 202 -7.94 -15.68 1.75
CA TYR A 202 -9.05 -15.20 2.56
C TYR A 202 -8.64 -14.96 4.01
N ILE A 203 -9.38 -14.10 4.70
CA ILE A 203 -9.40 -14.05 6.16
C ILE A 203 -10.67 -14.76 6.63
N ARG A 204 -10.51 -15.73 7.54
CA ARG A 204 -11.63 -16.25 8.34
C ARG A 204 -11.59 -15.53 9.69
N THR A 205 -12.62 -14.75 9.97
CA THR A 205 -12.74 -13.99 11.21
C THR A 205 -13.11 -14.89 12.40
N PRO A 206 -12.96 -14.41 13.65
CA PRO A 206 -13.41 -15.14 14.84
C PRO A 206 -14.88 -15.56 14.80
N LYS A 207 -15.80 -14.75 14.26
CA LYS A 207 -17.23 -15.11 14.08
C LYS A 207 -17.48 -15.96 12.83
N GLY A 208 -16.44 -16.41 12.14
CA GLY A 208 -16.53 -17.34 11.01
C GLY A 208 -16.80 -16.69 9.64
N ARG A 209 -16.83 -15.35 9.54
CA ARG A 209 -16.97 -14.66 8.25
C ARG A 209 -15.74 -14.89 7.40
N ILE A 210 -15.93 -15.10 6.10
CA ILE A 210 -14.86 -15.26 5.13
C ILE A 210 -14.79 -14.00 4.27
N ILE A 211 -13.63 -13.32 4.28
CA ILE A 211 -13.36 -12.15 3.44
C ILE A 211 -12.30 -12.55 2.43
N PRO A 212 -12.56 -12.45 1.11
CA PRO A 212 -11.60 -12.80 0.09
C PRO A 212 -10.42 -11.82 0.05
N VAL A 213 -9.24 -12.36 -0.24
CA VAL A 213 -7.99 -11.62 -0.44
C VAL A 213 -7.51 -11.86 -1.87
N PHE A 214 -7.26 -10.78 -2.60
CA PHE A 214 -6.76 -10.82 -3.97
C PHE A 214 -5.35 -10.26 -4.06
N TYR A 215 -4.41 -11.05 -4.57
CA TYR A 215 -3.04 -10.58 -4.80
C TYR A 215 -2.95 -9.80 -6.10
N SER A 216 -2.23 -8.68 -6.09
CA SER A 216 -2.22 -7.72 -7.19
C SER A 216 -1.31 -8.11 -8.36
N GLY A 217 -0.49 -9.14 -8.20
CA GLY A 217 0.61 -9.43 -9.12
C GLY A 217 1.82 -8.52 -8.87
N SER A 218 2.71 -8.44 -9.86
CA SER A 218 3.84 -7.53 -9.86
C SER A 218 4.06 -6.92 -11.25
N ALA A 219 4.47 -5.66 -11.25
CA ALA A 219 4.78 -4.93 -12.48
C ALA A 219 5.96 -5.55 -13.25
N GLU A 220 6.97 -6.07 -12.54
CA GLU A 220 8.12 -6.77 -13.16
C GLU A 220 7.71 -8.01 -13.97
N ASN A 221 6.61 -8.66 -13.58
CA ASN A 221 6.06 -9.83 -14.28
C ASN A 221 4.96 -9.44 -15.29
N ASN A 222 4.71 -8.13 -15.46
CA ASN A 222 3.66 -7.58 -16.32
C ASN A 222 2.26 -8.13 -16.01
N ILE A 223 1.96 -8.38 -14.73
CA ILE A 223 0.70 -8.98 -14.29
C ILE A 223 0.02 -8.06 -13.27
N TYR A 224 -1.29 -7.86 -13.43
CA TYR A 224 -2.06 -6.86 -12.70
C TYR A 224 -3.47 -7.37 -12.42
N LEU A 225 -4.17 -6.69 -11.52
CA LEU A 225 -5.60 -6.87 -11.35
C LEU A 225 -6.38 -5.77 -12.07
N HIS A 226 -7.38 -6.18 -12.82
CA HIS A 226 -8.48 -5.31 -13.24
C HIS A 226 -9.66 -5.56 -12.31
N ALA A 227 -9.97 -4.59 -11.46
CA ALA A 227 -11.15 -4.59 -10.59
C ALA A 227 -12.25 -3.67 -11.14
N THR A 228 -13.49 -4.16 -11.20
CA THR A 228 -14.67 -3.39 -11.58
C THR A 228 -15.61 -3.28 -10.39
N PHE A 229 -15.88 -2.05 -9.98
CA PHE A 229 -16.70 -1.72 -8.82
C PHE A 229 -18.11 -1.32 -9.29
N LYS A 230 -19.13 -2.05 -8.85
CA LYS A 230 -20.56 -1.75 -9.09
C LYS A 230 -21.29 -1.59 -7.75
N PRO A 231 -22.50 -1.01 -7.71
CA PRO A 231 -23.20 -0.77 -6.45
C PRO A 231 -23.50 -2.01 -5.60
N LYS A 232 -23.62 -3.19 -6.23
CA LYS A 232 -23.95 -4.48 -5.57
C LYS A 232 -23.00 -5.62 -5.93
N SER A 233 -21.89 -5.32 -6.60
CA SER A 233 -20.92 -6.34 -6.95
C SER A 233 -19.51 -5.79 -7.16
N LEU A 234 -18.52 -6.61 -6.86
CA LEU A 234 -17.12 -6.40 -7.21
C LEU A 234 -16.66 -7.54 -8.11
N THR A 235 -16.12 -7.19 -9.28
CA THR A 235 -15.46 -8.15 -10.17
C THR A 235 -13.96 -7.93 -10.14
N VAL A 236 -13.17 -8.99 -9.99
CA VAL A 236 -11.70 -8.95 -9.98
C VAL A 236 -11.15 -9.94 -11.00
N LYS A 237 -10.36 -9.44 -11.96
CA LYS A 237 -9.79 -10.22 -13.06
C LYS A 237 -8.27 -10.13 -13.09
N PRO A 238 -7.55 -11.25 -13.05
CA PRO A 238 -6.13 -11.31 -13.39
C PRO A 238 -5.89 -10.92 -14.84
N VAL A 239 -4.97 -10.00 -15.07
CA VAL A 239 -4.57 -9.56 -16.41
C VAL A 239 -3.06 -9.56 -16.57
N SER A 240 -2.62 -9.79 -17.81
CA SER A 240 -1.24 -9.68 -18.24
C SER A 240 -1.14 -8.52 -19.23
N SER A 241 0.00 -7.87 -19.26
CA SER A 241 0.38 -6.85 -20.22
C SER A 241 1.74 -7.17 -20.87
N VAL A 242 2.13 -8.45 -20.92
CA VAL A 242 3.38 -8.87 -21.57
C VAL A 242 3.42 -8.31 -23.00
N ASN A 243 4.52 -7.66 -23.35
CA ASN A 243 4.73 -6.96 -24.62
C ASN A 243 3.69 -5.85 -24.90
N GLY A 244 3.14 -5.23 -23.85
CA GLY A 244 2.12 -4.18 -23.96
C GLY A 244 0.71 -4.70 -24.28
N ASN A 245 0.50 -6.02 -24.35
CA ASN A 245 -0.79 -6.59 -24.75
C ASN A 245 -1.65 -6.96 -23.55
N TYR A 246 -2.78 -6.27 -23.40
CA TYR A 246 -3.78 -6.59 -22.38
C TYR A 246 -4.46 -7.94 -22.64
N LYS A 247 -4.31 -8.89 -21.71
CA LYS A 247 -4.90 -10.23 -21.80
C LYS A 247 -5.40 -10.72 -20.45
N TYR A 248 -6.61 -11.27 -20.40
CA TYR A 248 -7.09 -11.99 -19.21
C TYR A 248 -6.33 -13.30 -19.01
N ILE A 249 -5.84 -13.53 -17.79
CA ILE A 249 -4.98 -14.66 -17.45
C ILE A 249 -5.37 -15.26 -16.11
N GLY A 250 -6.58 -15.83 -16.04
CA GLY A 250 -6.99 -16.59 -14.87
C GLY A 250 -8.47 -16.51 -14.59
N LYS A 251 -8.82 -16.87 -13.35
CA LYS A 251 -10.21 -16.92 -12.91
C LYS A 251 -10.71 -15.52 -12.57
N GLU A 252 -11.84 -15.16 -13.17
CA GLU A 252 -12.64 -14.02 -12.75
C GLU A 252 -13.32 -14.33 -11.41
N ASN A 253 -13.18 -13.42 -10.45
CA ASN A 253 -13.85 -13.51 -9.17
C ASN A 253 -14.95 -12.45 -9.11
N ILE A 254 -16.17 -12.87 -8.74
CA ILE A 254 -17.33 -12.00 -8.60
C ILE A 254 -17.79 -12.11 -7.14
N ILE A 255 -17.86 -10.98 -6.46
CA ILE A 255 -18.39 -10.86 -5.10
C ILE A 255 -19.69 -10.08 -5.19
N ASN A 256 -20.77 -10.67 -4.69
CA ASN A 256 -22.07 -10.02 -4.58
C ASN A 256 -22.37 -9.75 -3.10
N PHE A 257 -23.04 -8.63 -2.82
CA PHE A 257 -23.40 -8.18 -1.47
C PHE A 257 -24.71 -7.39 -1.50
#